data_AF-A0A3N5X2G1-F1
#
_entry.id   AF-A0A3N5X2G1-F1
#
_cell.length_a   1.000
_cell.length_b   1.000
_cell.length_c   1.000
_cell.angle_alpha   90.00
_cell.angle_beta   90.00
_cell.angle_gamma   90.00
#
_symmetry.space_group_name_H-M   'P 1'
#
loop_
_entity.id
_entity.type
_entity.pdbx_description
1 polymer ?
#
loop_
_entity_poly.entity_id
_entity_poly.type
_entity_poly.pdbx_seq_one_letter_code
_entity_poly.pdbx_strand_id
1 'polypeptide(L)'
;MTGLDVESDVDRLYQLPLAEFTAARNELAKRVGGTKGAEIRALRRPPVAAWAVNQLYWRHRGAYDTLVAAAGRLREAQEAALGGGRADLREADRAYDAAVKAAFDGALAPLAESGHPASGATREAVMRTLRALPAPGRPGRLQEELSPGGFEALAGIPLGARQPPLRQPTPPASTPEGRPARRQPPGTRDEPTGRPPTEHRREEIFEATRALREAERGVRSAETAAAAAANDLSRREAEEAHAAEALAEARSRTADARHKVADARAEARRAATALERARSHLDRLRTR
;
A
#
# COMPACT_ATOMS: atom_id res chain seq x y z
N MET A 1 -19.91 2.09 33.64
CA MET A 1 -19.63 2.27 32.21
C MET A 1 -20.94 2.24 31.44
N THR A 2 -21.32 3.36 30.82
CA THR A 2 -22.45 3.41 29.88
C THR A 2 -22.00 2.84 28.53
N GLY A 3 -22.93 2.51 27.63
CA GLY A 3 -22.59 1.97 26.31
C GLY A 3 -21.66 2.86 25.48
N LEU A 4 -21.73 4.19 25.67
CA LEU A 4 -20.88 5.19 25.02
C LEU A 4 -19.43 5.17 25.52
N ASP A 5 -19.25 4.96 26.83
CA ASP A 5 -17.93 4.89 27.48
C ASP A 5 -17.11 3.70 26.94
N VAL A 6 -17.79 2.57 26.71
CA VAL A 6 -17.17 1.39 26.09
C VAL A 6 -16.74 1.66 24.65
N GLU A 7 -17.52 2.41 23.87
CA GLU A 7 -17.15 2.73 22.49
C GLU A 7 -15.94 3.68 22.42
N SER A 8 -15.86 4.66 23.32
CA SER A 8 -14.69 5.54 23.45
C SER A 8 -13.44 4.78 23.89
N ASP A 9 -13.58 3.83 24.80
CA ASP A 9 -12.50 2.93 25.21
C ASP A 9 -12.01 2.06 24.04
N VAL A 10 -12.92 1.55 23.21
CA VAL A 10 -12.57 0.82 21.99
C VAL A 10 -11.86 1.73 20.98
N ASP A 11 -12.31 2.97 20.82
CA ASP A 11 -11.61 3.97 19.98
C ASP A 11 -10.17 4.18 20.44
N ARG A 12 -9.95 4.21 21.76
CA ARG A 12 -8.62 4.37 22.33
C ARG A 12 -7.69 3.21 21.97
N LEU A 13 -8.19 1.98 21.85
CA LEU A 13 -7.39 0.83 21.41
C LEU A 13 -6.75 1.07 20.04
N TYR A 14 -7.49 1.64 19.09
CA TYR A 14 -7.00 1.89 17.73
C TYR A 14 -6.08 3.11 17.61
N GLN A 15 -5.97 3.91 18.67
CA GLN A 15 -5.04 5.05 18.76
C GLN A 15 -3.65 4.65 19.29
N LEU A 16 -3.54 3.51 19.98
CA LEU A 16 -2.30 3.05 20.60
C LEU A 16 -1.24 2.62 19.56
N PRO A 17 0.05 2.59 19.95
CA PRO A 17 1.08 1.87 19.23
C PRO A 17 0.66 0.42 18.96
N LEU A 18 0.96 -0.10 17.77
CA LEU A 18 0.48 -1.40 17.32
C LEU A 18 0.94 -2.57 18.23
N ALA A 19 2.06 -2.42 18.94
CA ALA A 19 2.56 -3.40 19.89
C ALA A 19 1.70 -3.49 21.17
N GLU A 20 1.06 -2.39 21.58
CA GLU A 20 0.29 -2.30 22.82
C GLU A 20 -1.16 -2.77 22.66
N PHE A 21 -1.66 -2.81 21.42
CA PHE A 21 -3.06 -3.12 21.10
C PHE A 21 -3.58 -4.39 21.80
N THR A 22 -2.85 -5.51 21.71
CA THR A 22 -3.32 -6.80 22.24
C THR A 22 -3.43 -6.79 23.76
N ALA A 23 -2.45 -6.19 24.44
CA ALA A 23 -2.46 -6.09 25.89
C ALA A 23 -3.62 -5.19 26.37
N ALA A 24 -3.74 -4.00 25.79
CA ALA A 24 -4.81 -3.05 26.11
C ALA A 24 -6.21 -3.61 25.82
N ARG A 25 -6.40 -4.32 24.70
CA ARG A 25 -7.67 -5.00 24.35
C ARG A 25 -8.03 -6.05 25.39
N ASN A 26 -7.06 -6.85 25.85
CA ASN A 26 -7.32 -7.89 26.84
C ASN A 26 -7.69 -7.31 28.21
N GLU A 27 -7.03 -6.23 28.63
CA GLU A 27 -7.37 -5.54 29.89
C GLU A 27 -8.74 -4.85 29.80
N LEU A 28 -9.05 -4.20 28.68
CA LEU A 28 -10.37 -3.63 28.45
C LEU A 28 -11.47 -4.70 28.47
N ALA A 29 -11.25 -5.83 27.80
CA ALA A 29 -12.19 -6.95 27.78
C ALA A 29 -12.47 -7.51 29.19
N LYS A 30 -11.43 -7.63 30.03
CA LYS A 30 -11.58 -8.05 31.43
C LYS A 30 -12.37 -7.03 32.25
N ARG A 31 -12.07 -5.74 32.10
CA ARG A 31 -12.71 -4.64 32.84
C ARG A 31 -14.20 -4.52 32.50
N VAL A 32 -14.55 -4.66 31.23
CA VAL A 32 -15.94 -4.56 30.76
C VAL A 32 -16.74 -5.83 31.12
N GLY A 33 -16.15 -7.02 30.92
CA GLY A 33 -16.80 -8.29 31.23
C GLY A 33 -18.07 -8.58 30.41
N GLY A 34 -18.72 -9.71 30.69
CA GLY A 34 -19.98 -10.11 30.04
C GLY A 34 -19.88 -10.29 28.52
N THR A 35 -21.01 -10.11 27.83
CA THR A 35 -21.10 -10.21 26.36
C THR A 35 -20.23 -9.17 25.66
N LYS A 36 -20.24 -7.93 26.16
CA LYS A 36 -19.49 -6.83 25.54
C LYS A 36 -17.98 -6.97 25.71
N GLY A 37 -17.51 -7.52 26.83
CA GLY A 37 -16.12 -7.91 27.00
C GLY A 37 -15.68 -9.01 26.03
N ALA A 38 -16.56 -9.97 25.71
CA ALA A 38 -16.29 -11.00 24.70
C ALA A 38 -16.17 -10.41 23.29
N GLU A 39 -17.03 -9.46 22.92
CA GLU A 39 -16.95 -8.71 21.66
C GLU A 39 -15.62 -7.95 21.53
N ILE A 40 -15.19 -7.27 22.60
CA ILE A 40 -13.90 -6.56 22.63
C ILE A 40 -12.73 -7.53 22.46
N ARG A 41 -12.79 -8.70 23.11
CA ARG A 41 -11.74 -9.73 22.98
C ARG A 41 -11.68 -10.32 21.56
N ALA A 42 -12.79 -10.32 20.83
CA ALA A 42 -12.87 -10.79 19.45
C ALA A 42 -12.30 -9.78 18.44
N LEU A 43 -12.10 -8.51 18.80
CA LEU A 43 -11.48 -7.51 17.91
C LEU A 43 -10.10 -7.98 17.45
N ARG A 44 -9.89 -7.99 16.14
CA ARG A 44 -8.63 -8.38 15.53
C ARG A 44 -7.61 -7.24 15.69
N ARG A 45 -6.35 -7.63 15.91
CA ARG A 45 -5.23 -6.69 15.82
C ARG A 45 -5.10 -6.23 14.37
N PRO A 46 -5.14 -4.92 14.09
CA PRO A 46 -5.03 -4.42 12.73
C PRO A 46 -3.67 -4.78 12.12
N PRO A 47 -3.62 -5.17 10.83
CA PRO A 47 -2.38 -5.18 10.07
C PRO A 47 -1.70 -3.81 10.05
N VAL A 48 -0.40 -3.76 9.75
CA VAL A 48 0.39 -2.51 9.80
C VAL A 48 -0.21 -1.41 8.92
N ALA A 49 -0.65 -1.76 7.70
CA ALA A 49 -1.27 -0.79 6.79
C ALA A 49 -2.61 -0.25 7.30
N ALA A 50 -3.48 -1.14 7.82
CA ALA A 50 -4.75 -0.75 8.43
C ALA A 50 -4.54 0.13 9.67
N TRP A 51 -3.55 -0.20 10.50
CA TRP A 51 -3.15 0.61 11.65
C TRP A 51 -2.70 2.01 11.23
N ALA A 52 -1.85 2.13 10.21
CA ALA A 52 -1.39 3.43 9.71
C ALA A 52 -2.54 4.32 9.23
N VAL A 53 -3.53 3.74 8.55
CA VAL A 53 -4.75 4.46 8.13
C VAL A 53 -5.64 4.83 9.33
N ASN A 54 -5.73 3.98 10.36
CA ASN A 54 -6.41 4.36 11.60
C ASN A 54 -5.70 5.55 12.27
N GLN A 55 -4.37 5.54 12.32
CA GLN A 55 -3.61 6.67 12.87
C GLN A 55 -3.79 7.95 12.05
N LEU A 56 -3.88 7.84 10.72
CA LEU A 56 -4.23 8.98 9.86
C LEU A 56 -5.57 9.60 10.29
N TYR A 57 -6.60 8.79 10.50
CA TYR A 57 -7.91 9.27 10.97
C TYR A 57 -7.81 9.98 12.34
N TRP A 58 -7.08 9.40 13.30
CA TRP A 58 -7.01 9.91 14.67
C TRP A 58 -6.06 11.10 14.86
N ARG A 59 -4.94 11.16 14.13
CA ARG A 59 -3.89 12.18 14.30
C ARG A 59 -3.91 13.25 13.20
N HIS A 60 -4.39 12.91 12.01
CA HIS A 60 -4.35 13.76 10.82
C HIS A 60 -5.72 13.79 10.13
N ARG A 61 -6.77 14.03 10.93
CA ARG A 61 -8.17 13.92 10.50
C ARG A 61 -8.49 14.70 9.23
N GLY A 62 -7.93 15.91 9.08
CA GLY A 62 -8.13 16.73 7.89
C GLY A 62 -7.65 16.06 6.59
N ALA A 63 -6.52 15.36 6.61
CA ALA A 63 -6.01 14.64 5.45
C ALA A 63 -6.89 13.41 5.12
N TYR A 64 -7.37 12.70 6.14
CA TYR A 64 -8.33 11.60 5.98
C TYR A 64 -9.64 12.08 5.34
N ASP A 65 -10.27 13.12 5.90
CA ASP A 65 -11.55 13.63 5.40
C ASP A 65 -11.41 14.21 3.99
N THR A 66 -10.29 14.87 3.69
CA THR A 66 -9.98 15.38 2.34
C THR A 66 -9.90 14.25 1.32
N LEU A 67 -9.22 13.14 1.67
CA LEU A 67 -9.16 11.95 0.81
C LEU A 67 -10.54 11.33 0.59
N VAL A 68 -11.33 11.13 1.64
CA VAL A 68 -12.67 10.56 1.52
C VAL A 68 -13.58 11.44 0.65
N ALA A 69 -13.53 12.76 0.84
CA ALA A 69 -14.30 13.71 0.04
C ALA A 69 -13.84 13.73 -1.43
N ALA A 70 -12.53 13.69 -1.68
CA ALA A 70 -11.98 13.64 -3.03
C ALA A 70 -12.35 12.33 -3.75
N ALA A 71 -12.31 11.19 -3.06
CA ALA A 71 -12.76 9.91 -3.58
C ALA A 71 -14.25 9.92 -3.96
N GLY A 72 -15.09 10.57 -3.13
CA GLY A 72 -16.52 10.78 -3.43
C GLY A 72 -16.74 11.62 -4.70
N ARG A 73 -16.10 12.79 -4.79
CA ARG A 73 -16.19 13.67 -5.97
C ARG A 73 -15.69 12.99 -7.25
N LEU A 74 -14.62 12.21 -7.15
CA LEU A 74 -14.10 11.46 -8.29
C LEU A 74 -15.12 10.42 -8.79
N ARG A 75 -15.74 9.67 -7.87
CA ARG A 75 -16.80 8.72 -8.23
C ARG A 75 -17.98 9.42 -8.89
N GLU A 76 -18.45 10.53 -8.34
CA GLU A 76 -19.54 11.33 -8.91
C GLU A 76 -19.20 11.85 -10.33
N ALA A 77 -17.97 12.34 -10.52
CA ALA A 77 -17.51 12.80 -11.83
C ALA A 77 -17.42 11.66 -12.86
N GLN A 78 -16.97 10.46 -12.43
CA GLN A 78 -16.93 9.27 -13.26
C GLN A 78 -18.34 8.81 -13.66
N GLU A 79 -19.28 8.76 -12.71
CA GLU A 79 -20.68 8.41 -12.97
C GLU A 79 -21.35 9.40 -13.93
N ALA A 80 -21.14 10.71 -13.73
CA ALA A 80 -21.67 11.74 -14.61
C ALA A 80 -21.09 11.67 -16.03
N ALA A 81 -19.79 11.37 -16.16
CA ALA A 81 -19.14 11.20 -17.46
C ALA A 81 -19.69 9.99 -18.23
N LEU A 82 -19.96 8.87 -17.53
CA LEU A 82 -20.60 7.69 -18.13
C LEU A 82 -22.05 7.95 -18.56
N GLY A 83 -22.76 8.83 -17.86
CA GLY A 83 -24.11 9.29 -18.20
C GLY A 83 -24.17 10.34 -19.33
N GLY A 84 -23.05 10.69 -19.95
CA GLY A 84 -23.00 11.71 -21.03
C GLY A 84 -23.04 13.16 -20.53
N GLY A 85 -22.88 13.39 -19.22
CA GLY A 85 -22.79 14.72 -18.63
C GLY A 85 -21.42 15.38 -18.83
N ARG A 86 -21.37 16.71 -18.68
CA ARG A 86 -20.11 17.46 -18.57
C ARG A 86 -19.64 17.46 -17.12
N ALA A 87 -18.71 16.57 -16.77
CA ALA A 87 -18.00 16.61 -15.50
C ALA A 87 -16.52 16.95 -15.74
N ASP A 88 -15.91 17.74 -14.86
CA ASP A 88 -14.46 17.97 -14.87
C ASP A 88 -13.72 16.81 -14.22
N LEU A 89 -13.66 15.69 -14.94
CA LEU A 89 -12.96 14.48 -14.51
C LEU A 89 -11.48 14.76 -14.22
N ARG A 90 -10.86 15.67 -14.98
CA ARG A 90 -9.43 16.00 -14.83
C ARG A 90 -9.15 16.76 -13.54
N GLU A 91 -10.04 17.66 -13.13
CA GLU A 91 -9.93 18.33 -11.83
C GLU A 91 -10.16 17.33 -10.69
N ALA A 92 -11.17 16.47 -10.80
CA ALA A 92 -11.47 15.47 -9.79
C ALA A 92 -10.30 14.47 -9.59
N ASP A 93 -9.69 13.98 -10.67
CA ASP A 93 -8.51 13.12 -10.63
C ASP A 93 -7.34 13.81 -9.93
N ARG A 94 -7.00 15.06 -10.33
CA ARG A 94 -5.90 15.81 -9.70
C ARG A 94 -6.12 16.05 -8.21
N ALA A 95 -7.36 16.37 -7.82
CA ALA A 95 -7.70 16.57 -6.42
C ALA A 95 -7.60 15.26 -5.62
N TYR A 96 -8.00 14.13 -6.20
CA TYR A 96 -7.87 12.81 -5.59
C TYR A 96 -6.41 12.41 -5.42
N ASP A 97 -5.57 12.54 -6.46
CA ASP A 97 -4.15 12.19 -6.38
C ASP A 97 -3.41 13.02 -5.33
N ALA A 98 -3.69 14.33 -5.26
CA ALA A 98 -3.13 15.21 -4.23
C ALA A 98 -3.56 14.78 -2.82
N ALA A 99 -4.82 14.41 -2.64
CA ALA A 99 -5.35 13.95 -1.35
C ALA A 99 -4.77 12.59 -0.94
N VAL A 100 -4.60 11.65 -1.88
CA VAL A 100 -3.94 10.36 -1.65
C VAL A 100 -2.51 10.58 -1.19
N LYS A 101 -1.77 11.47 -1.85
CA LYS A 101 -0.39 11.79 -1.46
C LYS A 101 -0.33 12.36 -0.03
N ALA A 102 -1.16 13.35 0.29
CA ALA A 102 -1.19 13.96 1.62
C ALA A 102 -1.57 12.95 2.72
N ALA A 103 -2.55 12.09 2.44
CA ALA A 103 -2.96 11.00 3.33
C ALA A 103 -1.85 9.96 3.50
N PHE A 104 -1.10 9.64 2.45
CA PHE A 104 0.02 8.73 2.52
C PHE A 104 1.14 9.26 3.40
N ASP A 105 1.53 10.53 3.21
CA ASP A 105 2.55 11.19 4.03
C ASP A 105 2.13 11.20 5.52
N GLY A 106 0.86 11.52 5.81
CA GLY A 106 0.30 11.49 7.17
C GLY A 106 0.19 10.10 7.79
N ALA A 107 -0.02 9.05 6.98
CA ALA A 107 -0.08 7.66 7.45
C ALA A 107 1.31 7.08 7.74
N LEU A 108 2.37 7.57 7.08
CA LEU A 108 3.74 7.13 7.31
C LEU A 108 4.40 7.76 8.55
N ALA A 109 3.99 8.96 8.96
CA ALA A 109 4.58 9.64 10.12
C ALA A 109 4.54 8.78 11.41
N PRO A 110 3.40 8.16 11.79
CA PRO A 110 3.34 7.28 12.97
C PRO A 110 4.18 6.00 12.85
N LEU A 111 4.40 5.50 11.64
CA LEU A 111 5.26 4.32 11.42
C LEU A 111 6.74 4.66 11.69
N ALA A 112 7.18 5.85 11.26
CA ALA A 112 8.54 6.33 11.53
C ALA A 112 8.79 6.55 13.03
N GLU A 113 7.80 7.10 13.76
CA GLU A 113 7.85 7.28 15.22
C GLU A 113 7.92 5.95 15.99
N SER A 114 7.40 4.87 15.41
CA SER A 114 7.39 3.54 16.02
C SER A 114 8.73 2.79 15.87
N GLY A 115 9.79 3.47 15.42
CA GLY A 115 11.16 2.92 15.35
C GLY A 115 11.43 2.01 14.15
N HIS A 116 10.50 1.90 13.21
CA HIS A 116 10.65 1.06 12.02
C HIS A 116 10.28 1.84 10.75
N PRO A 117 11.26 2.31 9.96
CA PRO A 117 11.00 2.89 8.65
C PRO A 117 10.21 1.88 7.80
N ALA A 118 9.05 2.27 7.29
CA ALA A 118 8.20 1.39 6.52
C ALA A 118 8.96 0.84 5.29
N SER A 119 9.05 -0.49 5.20
CA SER A 119 9.59 -1.20 4.03
C SER A 119 8.79 -0.85 2.77
N GLY A 120 9.37 -1.10 1.58
CA GLY A 120 8.67 -0.90 0.29
C GLY A 120 7.30 -1.59 0.27
N ALA A 121 7.24 -2.86 0.69
CA ALA A 121 6.00 -3.62 0.79
C ALA A 121 4.97 -3.00 1.76
N THR A 122 5.42 -2.43 2.89
CA THR A 122 4.52 -1.75 3.84
C THR A 122 3.95 -0.47 3.24
N ARG A 123 4.80 0.31 2.55
CA ARG A 123 4.38 1.53 1.84
C ARG A 123 3.33 1.22 0.77
N GLU A 124 3.55 0.18 -0.02
CA GLU A 124 2.58 -0.28 -1.02
C GLU A 124 1.26 -0.73 -0.38
N ALA A 125 1.31 -1.48 0.73
CA ALA A 125 0.11 -1.91 1.45
C ALA A 125 -0.68 -0.73 2.03
N VAL A 126 0.00 0.28 2.58
CA VAL A 126 -0.63 1.53 3.05
C VAL A 126 -1.28 2.27 1.87
N MET A 127 -0.57 2.44 0.75
CA MET A 127 -1.10 3.10 -0.44
C MET A 127 -2.34 2.39 -0.98
N ARG A 128 -2.29 1.05 -1.07
CA ARG A 128 -3.43 0.22 -1.48
C ARG A 128 -4.64 0.40 -0.56
N THR A 129 -4.40 0.40 0.76
CA THR A 129 -5.46 0.58 1.76
C THR A 129 -6.08 1.98 1.68
N LEU A 130 -5.27 3.04 1.47
CA LEU A 130 -5.75 4.42 1.31
C LEU A 130 -6.61 4.59 0.05
N ARG A 131 -6.17 4.01 -1.08
CA ARG A 131 -6.92 4.08 -2.35
C ARG A 131 -8.23 3.31 -2.32
N ALA A 132 -8.42 2.43 -1.33
CA ALA A 132 -9.66 1.71 -1.13
C ALA A 132 -10.67 2.47 -0.23
N LEU A 133 -10.34 3.69 0.23
CA LEU A 133 -11.26 4.51 1.00
C LEU A 133 -12.33 5.18 0.09
N PRO A 134 -13.53 5.46 0.64
CA PRO A 134 -13.99 5.12 1.99
C PRO A 134 -14.26 3.62 2.17
N ALA A 135 -13.95 3.11 3.36
CA ALA A 135 -14.17 1.70 3.73
C ALA A 135 -15.58 1.49 4.29
N PRO A 136 -16.16 0.29 4.14
CA PRO A 136 -17.33 -0.09 4.92
C PRO A 136 -16.97 -0.20 6.42
N GLY A 137 -17.92 0.17 7.29
CA GLY A 137 -17.74 0.12 8.75
C GLY A 137 -17.34 1.47 9.35
N ARG A 138 -16.83 1.43 10.60
CA ARG A 138 -16.53 2.65 11.38
C ARG A 138 -15.12 3.17 11.06
N PRO A 139 -14.96 4.42 10.60
CA PRO A 139 -13.65 5.04 10.40
C PRO A 139 -12.78 5.00 11.65
N GLY A 140 -11.47 4.85 11.45
CA GLY A 140 -10.49 4.76 12.53
C GLY A 140 -10.46 3.42 13.28
N ARG A 141 -11.21 2.40 12.81
CA ARG A 141 -11.24 1.04 13.38
C ARG A 141 -11.05 -0.08 12.35
N LEU A 142 -10.24 0.16 11.31
CA LEU A 142 -9.92 -0.88 10.33
C LEU A 142 -9.24 -2.06 11.03
N GLN A 143 -9.75 -3.27 10.81
CA GLN A 143 -9.22 -4.52 11.35
C GLN A 143 -8.47 -5.35 10.30
N GLU A 144 -8.59 -4.96 9.03
CA GLU A 144 -8.05 -5.66 7.87
C GLU A 144 -7.49 -4.64 6.88
N GLU A 145 -6.56 -5.07 6.04
CA GLU A 145 -6.12 -4.27 4.90
C GLU A 145 -7.24 -4.18 3.88
N LEU A 146 -7.34 -3.03 3.23
CA LEU A 146 -8.31 -2.83 2.18
C LEU A 146 -7.61 -2.97 0.83
N SER A 147 -8.31 -3.57 -0.13
CA SER A 147 -7.94 -3.52 -1.53
C SER A 147 -9.03 -2.77 -2.28
N PRO A 148 -8.67 -1.85 -3.21
CA PRO A 148 -9.64 -1.35 -4.18
C PRO A 148 -10.27 -2.58 -4.84
N GLY A 149 -11.61 -2.63 -4.87
CA GLY A 149 -12.34 -3.78 -5.37
C GLY A 149 -11.80 -4.19 -6.74
N GLY A 150 -11.16 -5.36 -6.81
CA GLY A 150 -10.93 -6.04 -8.07
C GLY A 150 -12.27 -6.50 -8.65
N PHE A 151 -12.22 -7.11 -9.82
CA PHE A 151 -13.36 -7.71 -10.54
C PHE A 151 -14.32 -8.58 -9.68
N GLU A 152 -13.88 -9.00 -8.48
CA GLU A 152 -14.66 -9.68 -7.44
C GLU A 152 -15.87 -8.87 -6.93
N ALA A 153 -15.82 -7.53 -6.95
CA ALA A 153 -16.95 -6.67 -6.52
C ALA A 153 -18.14 -6.70 -7.51
N LEU A 154 -17.89 -7.05 -8.78
CA LEU A 154 -18.92 -7.26 -9.80
C LEU A 154 -19.52 -8.68 -9.77
N ALA A 155 -18.85 -9.63 -9.09
CA ALA A 155 -19.20 -11.05 -9.15
C ALA A 155 -20.05 -11.54 -7.96
N GLY A 156 -20.28 -10.74 -6.92
CA GLY A 156 -21.22 -11.07 -5.83
C GLY A 156 -20.92 -12.36 -5.04
N ILE A 157 -19.71 -12.92 -5.14
CA ILE A 157 -19.32 -14.17 -4.48
C ILE A 157 -18.10 -13.89 -3.59
N PRO A 158 -18.20 -14.03 -2.25
CA PRO A 158 -17.04 -13.96 -1.39
C PRO A 158 -16.25 -15.27 -1.51
N LEU A 159 -15.18 -15.29 -2.31
CA LEU A 159 -14.17 -16.34 -2.24
C LEU A 159 -13.28 -16.09 -1.02
N GLY A 160 -13.63 -16.75 0.08
CA GLY A 160 -12.82 -16.76 1.29
C GLY A 160 -11.40 -17.26 1.00
N ALA A 161 -10.42 -16.39 1.19
CA ALA A 161 -9.01 -16.73 1.11
C ALA A 161 -8.67 -17.75 2.22
N ARG A 162 -8.58 -19.02 1.82
CA ARG A 162 -8.18 -20.15 2.66
C ARG A 162 -6.65 -20.13 2.77
N GLN A 163 -6.11 -19.64 3.88
CA GLN A 163 -4.70 -19.86 4.20
C GLN A 163 -4.45 -21.36 4.47
N PRO A 164 -3.38 -21.97 3.94
CA PRO A 164 -2.96 -23.30 4.36
C PRO A 164 -2.31 -23.22 5.76
N PRO A 165 -2.62 -24.14 6.69
CA PRO A 165 -2.01 -24.11 8.02
C PRO A 165 -0.55 -24.58 7.95
N LEU A 166 0.33 -23.80 8.59
CA LEU A 166 1.71 -24.16 8.89
C LEU A 166 1.72 -25.39 9.81
N ARG A 167 2.31 -26.50 9.33
CA ARG A 167 2.63 -27.66 10.16
C ARG A 167 3.82 -27.33 11.07
N GLN A 168 3.61 -27.42 12.37
CA GLN A 168 4.70 -27.49 13.35
C GLN A 168 5.24 -28.93 13.38
N PRO A 169 6.57 -29.14 13.45
CA PRO A 169 7.14 -30.47 13.68
C PRO A 169 7.19 -30.77 15.19
N THR A 170 6.58 -31.89 15.59
CA THR A 170 6.74 -32.48 16.94
C THR A 170 8.07 -33.23 17.07
N PRO A 171 8.76 -33.17 18.22
CA PRO A 171 9.99 -33.92 18.49
C PRO A 171 9.73 -35.38 18.86
N PRO A 172 10.63 -36.33 18.55
CA PRO A 172 10.44 -37.72 18.94
C PRO A 172 10.84 -37.97 20.40
N ALA A 173 9.97 -38.69 21.11
CA ALA A 173 10.20 -39.18 22.46
C ALA A 173 11.02 -40.48 22.45
N SER A 174 12.00 -40.53 23.35
CA SER A 174 12.78 -41.70 23.72
C SER A 174 11.92 -42.78 24.40
N THR A 175 12.26 -44.06 24.22
CA THR A 175 12.12 -45.09 25.27
C THR A 175 13.14 -46.23 25.07
N PRO A 176 13.49 -46.96 26.14
CA PRO A 176 14.78 -47.65 26.28
C PRO A 176 14.71 -49.19 26.19
N GLU A 177 15.91 -49.78 26.08
CA GLU A 177 16.38 -51.09 26.58
C GLU A 177 15.69 -52.41 26.19
N GLY A 178 16.54 -53.43 25.99
CA GLY A 178 16.19 -54.83 26.28
C GLY A 178 16.54 -55.86 25.20
N ARG A 179 17.79 -56.32 25.16
CA ARG A 179 18.19 -57.64 24.59
C ARG A 179 17.77 -58.75 25.59
N PRO A 180 17.59 -60.03 25.19
CA PRO A 180 18.70 -60.85 24.65
C PRO A 180 18.39 -61.94 23.60
N ALA A 181 19.50 -62.44 23.01
CA ALA A 181 19.83 -63.66 22.24
C ALA A 181 18.73 -64.74 22.00
N ARG A 182 18.71 -65.52 20.89
CA ARG A 182 19.78 -66.42 20.39
C ARG A 182 19.33 -67.19 19.10
N ARG A 183 20.31 -67.73 18.33
CA ARG A 183 20.28 -68.87 17.36
C ARG A 183 19.84 -68.65 15.90
N GLN A 184 20.83 -68.78 15.00
CA GLN A 184 20.76 -69.22 13.58
C GLN A 184 20.77 -70.78 13.50
N PRO A 185 20.72 -71.50 12.33
CA PRO A 185 20.63 -71.15 10.87
C PRO A 185 19.65 -72.12 10.11
N PRO A 186 19.80 -72.52 8.82
CA PRO A 186 20.17 -71.84 7.55
C PRO A 186 19.14 -72.03 6.40
N GLY A 187 19.23 -71.18 5.38
CA GLY A 187 19.03 -71.55 3.98
C GLY A 187 17.61 -71.46 3.42
N THR A 188 17.43 -70.64 2.39
CA THR A 188 17.14 -71.08 1.01
C THR A 188 17.37 -69.90 0.07
N ARG A 189 17.85 -70.22 -1.13
CA ARG A 189 17.79 -69.35 -2.31
C ARG A 189 16.38 -68.80 -2.46
N ASP A 190 16.26 -67.54 -2.85
CA ASP A 190 15.29 -67.16 -3.87
C ASP A 190 15.70 -65.86 -4.57
N GLU A 191 15.35 -65.86 -5.85
CA GLU A 191 15.63 -64.88 -6.89
C GLU A 191 15.30 -63.42 -6.51
N PRO A 192 15.87 -62.43 -7.21
CA PRO A 192 15.38 -61.06 -7.18
C PRO A 192 14.06 -61.00 -7.95
N THR A 193 12.99 -61.49 -7.32
CA THR A 193 11.63 -61.22 -7.78
C THR A 193 11.41 -59.72 -7.67
N GLY A 194 11.38 -59.07 -8.82
CA GLY A 194 10.91 -57.70 -8.98
C GLY A 194 9.50 -57.60 -8.41
N ARG A 195 9.40 -57.30 -7.12
CA ARG A 195 8.14 -56.92 -6.50
C ARG A 195 7.69 -55.67 -7.26
N PRO A 196 6.45 -55.65 -7.80
CA PRO A 196 5.92 -54.43 -8.37
C PRO A 196 6.07 -53.34 -7.29
N PRO A 197 6.40 -52.09 -7.66
CA PRO A 197 6.51 -51.02 -6.69
C PRO A 197 5.26 -51.06 -5.82
N THR A 198 5.44 -51.19 -4.50
CA THR A 198 4.32 -51.16 -3.57
C THR A 198 3.46 -49.95 -3.90
N GLU A 199 2.12 -50.09 -3.88
CA GLU A 199 1.20 -49.01 -4.28
C GLU A 199 1.56 -47.69 -3.61
N HIS A 200 1.98 -47.77 -2.34
CA HIS A 200 2.47 -46.63 -1.58
C HIS A 200 3.68 -45.90 -2.21
N ARG A 201 4.65 -46.61 -2.77
CA ARG A 201 5.81 -46.00 -3.46
C ARG A 201 5.41 -45.34 -4.78
N ARG A 202 4.38 -45.86 -5.46
CA ARG A 202 3.85 -45.23 -6.69
C ARG A 202 3.11 -43.94 -6.37
N GLU A 203 2.33 -43.93 -5.29
CA GLU A 203 1.65 -42.75 -4.78
C GLU A 203 2.66 -41.67 -4.34
N GLU A 204 3.71 -42.05 -3.61
CA GLU A 204 4.78 -41.12 -3.23
C GLU A 204 5.46 -40.48 -4.44
N ILE A 205 5.79 -41.27 -5.48
CA ILE A 205 6.38 -40.75 -6.72
C ILE A 205 5.41 -39.83 -7.46
N PHE A 206 4.12 -40.16 -7.49
CA PHE A 206 3.09 -39.33 -8.11
C PHE A 206 2.95 -37.97 -7.41
N GLU A 207 2.85 -37.96 -6.08
CA GLU A 207 2.77 -36.73 -5.29
C GLU A 207 4.06 -35.90 -5.40
N ALA A 208 5.24 -36.54 -5.35
CA ALA A 208 6.51 -35.85 -5.57
C ALA A 208 6.60 -35.23 -6.98
N THR A 209 6.12 -35.93 -8.01
CA THR A 209 6.09 -35.42 -9.40
C THR A 209 5.12 -34.25 -9.54
N ARG A 210 3.95 -34.33 -8.88
CA ARG A 210 2.96 -33.25 -8.86
C ARG A 210 3.54 -32.00 -8.17
N ALA A 211 4.16 -32.18 -7.00
CA ALA A 211 4.81 -31.11 -6.26
C ALA A 211 5.93 -30.46 -7.07
N LEU A 212 6.76 -31.25 -7.76
CA LEU A 212 7.81 -30.72 -8.65
C LEU A 212 7.21 -29.86 -9.78
N ARG A 213 6.19 -30.35 -10.48
CA ARG A 213 5.53 -29.59 -11.55
C ARG A 213 4.90 -28.30 -11.05
N GLU A 214 4.36 -28.30 -9.83
CA GLU A 214 3.81 -27.10 -9.20
C GLU A 214 4.91 -26.10 -8.84
N ALA A 215 6.02 -26.57 -8.26
CA ALA A 215 7.19 -25.74 -8.00
C ALA A 215 7.75 -25.12 -9.29
N GLU A 216 7.89 -25.90 -10.36
CA GLU A 216 8.34 -25.40 -11.66
C GLU A 216 7.40 -24.35 -12.26
N ARG A 217 6.08 -24.53 -12.13
CA ARG A 217 5.11 -23.51 -12.55
C ARG A 217 5.25 -22.25 -11.70
N GLY A 218 5.48 -22.39 -10.40
CA GLY A 218 5.74 -21.28 -9.49
C GLY A 218 6.98 -20.49 -9.90
N VAL A 219 8.08 -21.17 -10.21
CA VAL A 219 9.32 -20.53 -10.71
C VAL A 219 9.08 -19.78 -12.01
N ARG A 220 8.48 -20.43 -13.03
CA ARG A 220 8.18 -19.76 -14.31
C ARG A 220 7.26 -18.55 -14.13
N SER A 221 6.24 -18.66 -13.28
CA SER A 221 5.37 -17.52 -12.96
C SER A 221 6.13 -16.38 -12.30
N ALA A 222 7.01 -16.69 -11.33
CA ALA A 222 7.84 -15.69 -10.66
C ALA A 222 8.82 -15.01 -11.63
N GLU A 223 9.44 -15.76 -12.54
CA GLU A 223 10.32 -15.23 -13.59
C GLU A 223 9.57 -14.30 -14.54
N THR A 224 8.37 -14.68 -15.01
CA THR A 224 7.56 -13.80 -15.86
C THR A 224 7.12 -12.53 -15.14
N ALA A 225 6.77 -12.62 -13.85
CA ALA A 225 6.43 -11.45 -13.05
C ALA A 225 7.65 -10.53 -12.84
N ALA A 226 8.83 -11.10 -12.59
CA ALA A 226 10.08 -10.35 -12.47
C ALA A 226 10.44 -9.64 -13.78
N ALA A 227 10.30 -10.32 -14.93
CA ALA A 227 10.54 -9.72 -16.25
C ALA A 227 9.54 -8.58 -16.55
N ALA A 228 8.26 -8.75 -16.22
CA ALA A 228 7.26 -7.69 -16.38
C ALA A 228 7.57 -6.47 -15.49
N ALA A 229 7.98 -6.71 -14.23
CA ALA A 229 8.40 -5.65 -13.31
C ALA A 229 9.65 -4.91 -13.80
N ALA A 230 10.64 -5.63 -14.34
CA ALA A 230 11.85 -5.02 -14.91
C ALA A 230 11.53 -4.13 -16.13
N ASN A 231 10.61 -4.57 -17.00
CA ASN A 231 10.15 -3.79 -18.14
C ASN A 231 9.35 -2.54 -17.72
N ASP A 232 8.50 -2.65 -16.69
CA ASP A 232 7.81 -1.48 -16.11
C ASP A 232 8.81 -0.48 -15.52
N LEU A 233 9.82 -0.94 -14.79
CA LEU A 233 10.88 -0.08 -14.25
C LEU A 233 11.62 0.65 -15.38
N SER A 234 12.09 -0.07 -16.41
CA SER A 234 12.80 0.54 -17.54
C SER A 234 11.95 1.56 -18.29
N ARG A 235 10.63 1.30 -18.46
CA ARG A 235 9.71 2.29 -19.03
C ARG A 235 9.62 3.55 -18.17
N ARG A 236 9.49 3.41 -16.86
CA ARG A 236 9.41 4.56 -15.93
C ARG A 236 10.70 5.37 -15.91
N GLU A 237 11.85 4.71 -15.95
CA GLU A 237 13.15 5.39 -16.05
C GLU A 237 13.27 6.20 -17.34
N ALA A 238 12.77 5.68 -18.47
CA ALA A 238 12.72 6.41 -19.74
C ALA A 238 11.75 7.60 -19.68
N GLU A 239 10.58 7.45 -19.05
CA GLU A 239 9.63 8.53 -18.82
C GLU A 239 10.22 9.64 -17.93
N GLU A 240 10.96 9.27 -16.87
CA GLU A 240 11.66 10.20 -15.99
C GLU A 240 12.75 10.98 -16.74
N ALA A 241 13.56 10.29 -17.57
CA ALA A 241 14.58 10.93 -18.40
C ALA A 241 13.97 11.96 -19.36
N HIS A 242 12.90 11.58 -20.07
CA HIS A 242 12.18 12.50 -20.97
C HIS A 242 11.59 13.70 -20.19
N ALA A 243 11.01 13.46 -19.01
CA ALA A 243 10.46 14.54 -18.19
C ALA A 243 11.56 15.51 -17.72
N ALA A 244 12.74 15.00 -17.39
CA ALA A 244 13.89 15.80 -16.98
C ALA A 244 14.41 16.69 -18.13
N GLU A 245 14.49 16.15 -19.35
CA GLU A 245 14.86 16.91 -20.55
C GLU A 245 13.85 18.04 -20.84
N ALA A 246 12.55 17.72 -20.83
CA ALA A 246 11.49 18.71 -21.03
C ALA A 246 11.53 19.84 -19.97
N LEU A 247 11.85 19.49 -18.72
CA LEU A 247 12.03 20.48 -17.65
C LEU A 247 13.27 21.35 -17.88
N ALA A 248 14.38 20.78 -18.36
CA ALA A 248 15.58 21.54 -18.69
C ALA A 248 15.32 22.55 -19.82
N GLU A 249 14.62 22.13 -20.88
CA GLU A 249 14.21 23.02 -21.97
C GLU A 249 13.26 24.13 -21.50
N ALA A 250 12.27 23.81 -20.66
CA ALA A 250 11.36 24.80 -20.10
C ALA A 250 12.08 25.83 -19.23
N ARG A 251 13.09 25.40 -18.46
CA ARG A 251 13.96 26.29 -17.67
C ARG A 251 14.79 27.21 -18.57
N SER A 252 15.38 26.67 -19.63
CA SER A 252 16.13 27.45 -20.62
C SER A 252 15.25 28.54 -21.26
N ARG A 253 14.08 28.16 -21.77
CA ARG A 253 13.10 29.12 -22.33
C ARG A 253 12.68 30.20 -21.33
N THR A 254 12.53 29.84 -20.06
CA THR A 254 12.21 30.80 -19.00
C THR A 254 13.36 31.76 -18.73
N ALA A 255 14.61 31.28 -18.74
CA ALA A 255 15.80 32.13 -18.60
C ALA A 255 15.93 33.11 -19.76
N ASP A 256 15.75 32.65 -21.00
CA ASP A 256 15.76 33.49 -22.21
C ASP A 256 14.67 34.55 -22.17
N ALA A 257 13.45 34.17 -21.77
CA ALA A 257 12.34 35.11 -21.62
C ALA A 257 12.65 36.18 -20.56
N ARG A 258 13.26 35.79 -19.42
CA ARG A 258 13.69 36.74 -18.39
C ARG A 258 14.75 37.70 -18.90
N HIS A 259 15.71 37.22 -19.68
CA HIS A 259 16.74 38.05 -20.28
C HIS A 259 16.12 39.08 -21.25
N LYS A 260 15.25 38.63 -22.17
CA LYS A 260 14.51 39.53 -23.09
C LYS A 260 13.69 40.59 -22.36
N VAL A 261 13.03 40.22 -21.25
CA VAL A 261 12.29 41.19 -20.40
C VAL A 261 13.24 42.19 -19.75
N ALA A 262 14.41 41.75 -19.28
CA ALA A 262 15.41 42.64 -18.69
C ALA A 262 15.96 43.64 -19.73
N ASP A 263 16.27 43.17 -20.94
CA ASP A 263 16.74 44.01 -22.05
C ASP A 263 15.68 45.03 -22.48
N ALA A 264 14.43 44.59 -22.65
CA ALA A 264 13.33 45.48 -22.98
C ALA A 264 13.11 46.56 -21.91
N ARG A 265 13.26 46.21 -20.63
CA ARG A 265 13.20 47.18 -19.51
C ARG A 265 14.37 48.16 -19.54
N ALA A 266 15.57 47.69 -19.85
CA ALA A 266 16.75 48.55 -19.96
C ALA A 266 16.58 49.56 -21.12
N GLU A 267 16.09 49.11 -22.27
CA GLU A 267 15.82 49.96 -23.42
C GLU A 267 14.71 50.99 -23.12
N ALA A 268 13.61 50.55 -22.50
CA ALA A 268 12.55 51.46 -22.06
C ALA A 268 13.07 52.57 -21.12
N ARG A 269 13.98 52.24 -20.20
CA ARG A 269 14.63 53.23 -19.30
C ARG A 269 15.52 54.21 -20.07
N ARG A 270 16.28 53.73 -21.05
CA ARG A 270 17.11 54.59 -21.91
C ARG A 270 16.24 55.56 -22.72
N ALA A 271 15.18 55.05 -23.35
CA ALA A 271 14.22 55.85 -24.11
C ALA A 271 13.53 56.90 -23.22
N ALA A 272 13.10 56.53 -22.01
CA ALA A 272 12.51 57.47 -21.05
C ALA A 272 13.50 58.59 -20.66
N THR A 273 14.76 58.25 -20.42
CA THR A 273 15.81 59.23 -20.09
C THR A 273 16.09 60.17 -21.27
N ALA A 274 16.12 59.65 -22.51
CA ALA A 274 16.30 60.46 -23.71
C ALA A 274 15.12 61.41 -23.94
N LEU A 275 13.89 60.93 -23.73
CA LEU A 275 12.68 61.75 -23.81
C LEU A 275 12.72 62.90 -22.80
N GLU A 276 13.11 62.63 -21.56
CA GLU A 276 13.21 63.66 -20.52
C GLU A 276 14.23 64.74 -20.91
N ARG A 277 15.41 64.34 -21.38
CA ARG A 277 16.44 65.28 -21.87
C ARG A 277 15.93 66.14 -23.04
N ALA A 278 15.20 65.54 -23.97
CA ALA A 278 14.62 66.26 -25.11
C ALA A 278 13.57 67.28 -24.66
N ARG A 279 12.71 66.92 -23.70
CA ARG A 279 11.73 67.84 -23.08
C ARG A 279 12.43 69.01 -22.39
N SER A 280 13.41 68.74 -21.52
CA SER A 280 14.15 69.80 -20.83
C SER A 280 14.94 70.71 -21.78
N HIS A 281 15.34 70.21 -22.96
CA HIS A 281 15.97 71.04 -23.99
C HIS A 281 14.96 71.95 -24.69
N LEU A 282 13.79 71.41 -25.07
CA LEU A 282 12.71 72.17 -25.69
C LEU A 282 12.21 73.28 -24.77
N ASP A 283 12.02 73.00 -23.48
CA ASP A 283 11.56 74.01 -22.51
C ASP A 283 12.56 75.16 -22.37
N ARG A 284 13.86 74.85 -22.34
CA ARG A 284 14.92 75.88 -22.31
C ARG A 284 14.90 76.79 -23.55
N LEU A 285 14.59 76.24 -24.73
CA LEU A 285 14.47 77.02 -25.96
C LEU A 285 13.21 77.91 -25.97
N ARG A 286 12.13 77.49 -25.31
CA ARG A 286 10.89 78.28 -25.20
C ARG A 286 10.98 79.43 -24.20
N THR A 287 11.85 79.31 -23.20
CA THR A 287 12.06 80.34 -22.16
C THR A 287 13.07 81.42 -22.54
N ARG A 288 13.71 81.33 -23.72
CA ARG A 288 14.61 82.37 -24.27
C ARG A 288 13.89 83.17 -25.34
#